data_AF-A0A1V4Z4S0-F1
#
_entry.id   AF-A0A1V4Z4S0-F1
#
_cell.length_a   1.000
_cell.length_b   1.000
_cell.length_c   1.000
_cell.angle_alpha   90.00
_cell.angle_beta   90.00
_cell.angle_gamma   90.00
#
_symmetry.space_group_name_H-M   'P 1'
#
loop_
_entity.id
_entity.type
_entity.pdbx_description
1 polymer ?
#
loop_
_entity_poly.entity_id
_entity_poly.type
_entity_poly.pdbx_seq_one_letter_code
_entity_poly.pdbx_strand_id
1 'polypeptide(L)'
;MWGVFNGDTLEYPFGQRLGFDKRTSAALKLLAILAALWLLNVGFVAIHEGGHTAMAAAFGAKIYNVYVSVTGLEGATTHDALPVQSRASLVIAAGIVATTAALVIAFLARFELAVYVLGLRTIESLLNYSAGSDMLALLGNIGTDAYLFSAVMIGISALCTGLTIRRRMGLIRSAEQAKRQAIAAPVAAV
;
A
#
# COMPACT_ATOMS: atom_id res chain seq x y z
N MET A 1 0.83 -2.61 -26.81
CA MET A 1 -0.17 -3.67 -27.08
C MET A 1 -0.53 -4.26 -25.72
N TRP A 2 -1.74 -4.01 -25.21
CA TRP A 2 -2.15 -4.40 -23.86
C TRP A 2 -3.03 -5.65 -23.94
N GLY A 3 -2.66 -6.71 -23.24
CA GLY A 3 -3.46 -7.94 -23.09
C GLY A 3 -3.95 -8.10 -21.66
N VAL A 4 -5.13 -8.67 -21.49
CA VAL A 4 -5.69 -8.97 -20.16
C VAL A 4 -5.23 -10.37 -19.76
N PHE A 5 -4.43 -10.45 -18.69
CA PHE A 5 -3.97 -11.72 -18.16
C PHE A 5 -5.00 -12.27 -17.17
N ASN A 6 -5.78 -13.26 -17.60
CA ASN A 6 -6.75 -13.97 -16.75
C ASN A 6 -6.14 -15.17 -16.03
N GLY A 7 -4.82 -15.29 -16.08
CA GLY A 7 -4.09 -16.32 -15.36
C GLY A 7 -3.80 -17.58 -16.16
N ASP A 8 -4.72 -18.04 -17.00
CA ASP A 8 -4.51 -19.22 -17.87
C ASP A 8 -4.35 -18.84 -19.35
N THR A 9 -4.76 -17.63 -19.69
CA THR A 9 -4.65 -17.04 -21.03
C THR A 9 -4.20 -15.59 -20.94
N LEU A 10 -3.43 -15.16 -21.93
CA LEU A 10 -3.26 -13.75 -22.25
C LEU A 10 -4.22 -13.42 -23.40
N GLU A 11 -5.25 -12.63 -23.11
CA GLU A 11 -6.26 -12.25 -24.10
C GLU A 11 -5.92 -10.89 -24.71
N TYR A 12 -5.73 -10.87 -26.03
CA TYR A 12 -5.53 -9.63 -26.79
C TYR A 12 -6.85 -9.12 -27.38
N PRO A 13 -7.01 -7.80 -27.58
CA PRO A 13 -8.24 -7.20 -28.10
C PRO A 13 -8.65 -7.68 -29.51
N PHE A 14 -7.78 -8.41 -30.22
CA PHE A 14 -8.04 -8.95 -31.56
C PHE A 14 -8.27 -10.47 -31.57
N GLY A 15 -8.68 -11.05 -30.44
CA GLY A 15 -9.12 -12.45 -30.37
C GLY A 15 -8.00 -13.50 -30.35
N GLN A 16 -6.73 -13.08 -30.36
CA GLN A 16 -5.62 -13.98 -30.10
C GLN A 16 -5.57 -14.35 -28.62
N ARG A 17 -5.59 -15.66 -28.34
CA ARG A 17 -5.41 -16.24 -27.01
C ARG A 17 -4.12 -17.05 -27.00
N LEU A 18 -3.15 -16.61 -26.21
CA LEU A 18 -2.02 -17.47 -25.86
C LEU A 18 -2.42 -18.29 -24.64
N GLY A 19 -2.57 -19.60 -24.82
CA GLY A 19 -2.78 -20.54 -23.72
C GLY A 19 -1.44 -20.92 -23.09
N PHE A 20 -1.38 -20.89 -21.76
CA PHE A 20 -0.22 -21.38 -21.02
C PHE A 20 -0.52 -22.77 -20.44
N ASP A 21 0.47 -23.66 -20.42
CA ASP A 21 0.38 -24.87 -19.60
C ASP A 21 0.09 -24.47 -18.14
N LYS A 22 -0.73 -25.24 -17.41
CA LYS A 22 -1.18 -24.92 -16.04
C LYS A 22 -0.02 -24.65 -15.08
N ARG A 23 1.14 -25.27 -15.30
CA ARG A 23 2.37 -25.02 -14.52
C ARG A 23 2.99 -23.67 -14.86
N THR A 24 3.11 -23.35 -16.14
CA THR A 24 3.59 -22.06 -16.64
C THR A 24 2.63 -20.92 -16.25
N SER A 25 1.32 -21.20 -16.25
CA SER A 25 0.27 -20.27 -15.83
C SER A 25 0.34 -19.96 -14.33
N ALA A 26 0.63 -20.97 -13.49
CA ALA A 26 0.86 -20.77 -12.06
C ALA A 26 2.15 -19.97 -11.77
N ALA A 27 3.26 -20.28 -12.45
CA ALA A 27 4.51 -19.54 -12.29
C ALA A 27 4.37 -18.06 -12.69
N LEU A 28 3.70 -17.78 -13.81
CA LEU A 28 3.42 -16.41 -14.25
C LEU A 28 2.52 -15.65 -13.27
N LYS A 29 1.49 -16.29 -12.71
CA LYS A 29 0.64 -15.70 -11.66
C LYS A 29 1.48 -15.31 -10.43
N LEU A 30 2.36 -16.20 -9.98
CA LEU A 30 3.23 -15.91 -8.84
C LEU A 30 4.18 -14.75 -9.14
N LEU A 31 4.83 -14.74 -10.31
CA LEU A 31 5.70 -13.64 -10.72
C LEU A 31 4.94 -12.32 -10.80
N ALA A 32 3.72 -12.31 -11.34
CA ALA A 32 2.89 -11.11 -11.40
C ALA A 32 2.52 -10.59 -10.01
N ILE A 33 2.18 -11.49 -9.07
CA ILE A 33 1.90 -11.12 -7.67
C ILE A 33 3.16 -10.56 -7.01
N LEU A 34 4.31 -11.22 -7.16
CA LEU A 34 5.58 -10.75 -6.59
C LEU A 34 5.98 -9.38 -7.16
N ALA A 35 5.83 -9.18 -8.47
CA ALA A 35 6.07 -7.89 -9.11
C ALA A 35 5.11 -6.81 -8.59
N ALA A 36 3.83 -7.13 -8.43
CA ALA A 36 2.85 -6.20 -7.87
C ALA A 36 3.17 -5.83 -6.40
N LEU A 37 3.53 -6.81 -5.58
CA LEU A 37 3.96 -6.59 -4.19
C LEU A 37 5.20 -5.69 -4.14
N TRP A 38 6.19 -5.97 -4.97
CA TRP A 38 7.41 -5.16 -5.08
C TRP A 38 7.11 -3.73 -5.54
N LEU A 39 6.30 -3.55 -6.59
CA LEU A 39 5.91 -2.22 -7.07
C LEU A 39 5.14 -1.42 -6.02
N LEU A 40 4.23 -2.07 -5.27
CA LEU A 40 3.50 -1.43 -4.17
C LEU A 40 4.44 -1.06 -3.02
N ASN A 41 5.46 -1.87 -2.75
CA ASN A 41 6.46 -1.57 -1.72
C ASN A 41 7.36 -0.38 -2.10
N VAL A 42 7.86 -0.35 -3.35
CA VAL A 42 8.61 0.82 -3.86
C VAL A 42 7.71 2.05 -3.93
N GLY A 43 6.47 1.87 -4.38
CA GLY A 43 5.45 2.92 -4.44
C GLY A 43 5.13 3.52 -3.07
N PHE A 44 5.09 2.70 -2.02
CA PHE A 44 4.96 3.18 -0.64
C PHE A 44 6.05 4.20 -0.29
N VAL A 45 7.32 3.84 -0.49
CA VAL A 45 8.45 4.73 -0.19
C VAL A 45 8.40 5.98 -1.05
N ALA A 46 8.09 5.85 -2.34
CA ALA A 46 7.96 6.99 -3.24
C ALA A 46 6.84 7.97 -2.81
N ILE A 47 5.70 7.45 -2.35
CA ILE A 47 4.60 8.27 -1.82
C ILE A 47 5.03 8.95 -0.51
N HIS A 48 5.72 8.23 0.36
CA HIS A 48 6.23 8.73 1.64
C HIS A 48 7.18 9.91 1.44
N GLU A 49 8.24 9.72 0.65
CA GLU A 49 9.20 10.77 0.31
C GLU A 49 8.54 11.91 -0.49
N GLY A 50 7.57 11.57 -1.35
CA GLY A 50 6.75 12.56 -2.04
C GLY A 50 5.97 13.47 -1.08
N GLY A 51 5.49 12.94 0.05
CA GLY A 51 4.84 13.71 1.11
C GLY A 51 5.78 14.72 1.76
N HIS A 52 6.98 14.29 2.17
CA HIS A 52 8.01 15.20 2.68
C HIS A 52 8.36 16.29 1.67
N THR A 53 8.61 15.87 0.42
CA THR A 53 8.99 16.76 -0.68
C THR A 53 7.92 17.83 -0.91
N ALA A 54 6.66 17.41 -1.04
CA ALA A 54 5.55 18.33 -1.30
C ALA A 54 5.38 19.35 -0.17
N MET A 55 5.44 18.91 1.08
CA MET A 55 5.29 19.79 2.24
C MET A 55 6.48 20.74 2.40
N ALA A 56 7.71 20.26 2.20
CA ALA A 56 8.91 21.09 2.24
C ALA A 56 8.88 22.18 1.16
N ALA A 57 8.49 21.81 -0.06
CA ALA A 57 8.31 22.75 -1.17
C ALA A 57 7.20 23.77 -0.88
N ALA A 58 6.09 23.35 -0.25
CA ALA A 58 5.01 24.25 0.15
C ALA A 58 5.48 25.29 1.18
N PHE A 59 6.48 24.98 2.00
CA PHE A 59 7.12 25.93 2.92
C PHE A 59 8.27 26.74 2.29
N GLY A 60 8.49 26.61 0.98
CA GLY A 60 9.50 27.34 0.22
C GLY A 60 10.91 26.77 0.31
N ALA A 61 11.09 25.55 0.84
CA ALA A 61 12.40 24.91 0.84
C ALA A 61 12.78 24.45 -0.58
N LYS A 62 14.05 24.63 -0.96
CA LYS A 62 14.58 24.04 -2.17
C LYS A 62 14.82 22.55 -1.94
N ILE A 63 14.31 21.72 -2.85
CA ILE A 63 14.53 20.27 -2.85
C ILE A 63 15.79 19.97 -3.66
N TYR A 64 16.76 19.29 -3.05
CA TYR A 64 18.02 18.91 -3.69
C TYR A 64 17.96 17.51 -4.28
N ASN A 65 17.37 16.57 -3.55
CA ASN A 65 17.31 15.18 -3.95
C ASN A 65 16.10 14.48 -3.31
N VAL A 66 15.51 13.54 -4.03
CA VAL A 66 14.50 12.60 -3.54
C VAL A 66 14.97 11.22 -3.98
N TYR A 67 15.37 10.41 -3.01
CA TYR A 67 15.88 9.06 -3.23
C TYR A 67 14.85 8.03 -2.78
N VAL A 68 14.65 7.00 -3.60
CA VAL A 68 13.85 5.83 -3.30
C VAL A 68 14.66 4.61 -3.69
N SER A 69 14.90 3.70 -2.75
CA SER A 69 15.65 2.48 -3.04
C SER A 69 14.85 1.54 -3.93
N VAL A 70 15.55 0.84 -4.83
CA VAL A 70 14.93 -0.15 -5.75
C VAL A 70 14.30 -1.30 -4.96
N THR A 71 14.77 -1.58 -3.75
CA THR A 71 14.17 -2.58 -2.86
C THR A 71 12.90 -2.08 -2.17
N GLY A 72 12.66 -0.77 -2.14
CA GLY A 72 11.54 -0.14 -1.43
C GLY A 72 11.67 -0.21 0.08
N LEU A 73 12.89 -0.32 0.60
CA LEU A 73 13.17 -0.37 2.04
C LEU A 73 13.59 0.99 2.61
N GLU A 74 14.18 1.84 1.78
CA GLU A 74 14.80 3.09 2.20
C GLU A 74 14.40 4.21 1.25
N GLY A 75 14.17 5.39 1.83
CA GLY A 75 13.92 6.63 1.11
C GLY A 75 14.63 7.77 1.83
N ALA A 76 14.90 8.85 1.09
CA ALA A 76 15.41 10.06 1.69
C ALA A 76 15.05 11.29 0.85
N THR A 77 14.56 12.33 1.51
CA THR A 77 14.35 13.65 0.92
C THR A 77 15.36 14.63 1.50
N THR A 78 16.15 15.26 0.65
CA THR A 78 17.11 16.29 1.04
C THR A 78 16.64 17.66 0.55
N HIS A 79 16.52 18.61 1.47
CA HIS A 79 16.06 19.96 1.18
C HIS A 79 16.75 20.99 2.10
N ASP A 80 16.56 22.28 1.80
CA ASP A 80 17.05 23.36 2.67
C ASP A 80 16.52 23.24 4.11
N ALA A 81 17.33 23.70 5.06
CA ALA A 81 16.87 23.80 6.44
C ALA A 81 15.63 24.70 6.53
N LEU A 82 14.60 24.19 7.19
CA LEU A 82 13.38 24.96 7.42
C LEU A 82 13.60 25.92 8.60
N PRO A 83 13.28 27.21 8.47
CA PRO A 83 13.61 28.22 9.47
C PRO A 83 12.80 28.10 10.76
N VAL A 84 11.68 27.35 10.74
CA VAL A 84 10.77 27.21 11.88
C VAL A 84 10.61 25.73 12.21
N GLN A 85 10.86 25.36 13.46
CA GLN A 85 10.81 23.97 13.92
C GLN A 85 9.45 23.31 13.67
N SER A 86 8.34 24.04 13.86
CA SER A 86 7.00 23.50 13.56
C SER A 86 6.81 23.08 12.11
N ARG A 87 7.48 23.76 11.16
CA ARG A 87 7.47 23.37 9.75
C ARG A 87 8.25 22.07 9.52
N ALA A 88 9.37 21.88 10.23
CA ALA A 88 10.12 20.64 10.17
C ALA A 88 9.28 19.46 10.69
N SER A 89 8.56 19.63 11.82
CA SER A 89 7.63 18.60 12.32
C SER A 89 6.53 18.26 11.32
N LEU A 90 5.95 19.28 10.67
CA LEU A 90 4.92 19.07 9.65
C LEU A 90 5.46 18.37 8.40
N VAL A 91 6.69 18.68 7.97
CA VAL A 91 7.33 17.97 6.86
C VAL A 91 7.57 16.52 7.21
N ILE A 92 8.09 16.21 8.40
CA ILE A 92 8.29 14.82 8.85
C ILE A 92 6.93 14.09 8.91
N ALA A 93 5.90 14.71 9.48
CA ALA A 93 4.57 14.11 9.51
C ALA A 93 3.96 13.91 8.11
N ALA A 94 4.34 14.73 7.12
CA ALA A 94 3.72 14.71 5.79
C ALA A 94 3.94 13.39 5.04
N GLY A 95 5.08 12.70 5.19
CA GLY A 95 5.31 11.40 4.56
C GLY A 95 4.35 10.32 5.08
N ILE A 96 4.17 10.28 6.40
CA ILE A 96 3.22 9.40 7.09
C ILE A 96 1.77 9.72 6.67
N VAL A 97 1.43 11.01 6.61
CA VAL A 97 0.08 11.44 6.19
C VAL A 97 -0.17 11.07 4.72
N ALA A 98 0.82 11.21 3.84
CA ALA A 98 0.70 10.86 2.43
C ALA A 98 0.48 9.36 2.22
N THR A 99 1.23 8.51 2.91
CA THR A 99 1.05 7.04 2.83
C THR A 99 -0.27 6.59 3.43
N THR A 100 -0.69 7.19 4.55
CA THR A 100 -2.02 6.94 5.14
C THR A 100 -3.15 7.37 4.20
N ALA A 101 -3.03 8.54 3.56
CA ALA A 101 -4.00 9.01 2.57
C ALA A 101 -4.06 8.08 1.34
N ALA A 102 -2.92 7.64 0.83
CA ALA A 102 -2.86 6.69 -0.27
C ALA A 102 -3.51 5.34 0.07
N LEU A 103 -3.32 4.86 1.30
CA LEU A 103 -4.02 3.68 1.82
C LEU A 103 -5.55 3.87 1.83
N VAL A 104 -6.03 5.01 2.31
CA VAL A 104 -7.47 5.33 2.31
C VAL A 104 -8.01 5.38 0.87
N ILE A 105 -7.28 6.00 -0.07
CA ILE A 105 -7.66 6.03 -1.48
C ILE A 105 -7.70 4.62 -2.05
N ALA A 106 -6.71 3.77 -1.79
CA ALA A 106 -6.68 2.37 -2.21
C ALA A 106 -7.87 1.58 -1.64
N PHE A 107 -8.24 1.84 -0.38
CA PHE A 107 -9.41 1.25 0.26
C PHE A 107 -10.71 1.63 -0.46
N LEU A 108 -10.90 2.92 -0.73
CA LEU A 108 -12.07 3.44 -1.44
C LEU A 108 -12.14 2.93 -2.89
N ALA A 109 -11.00 2.87 -3.58
CA ALA A 109 -10.86 2.32 -4.93
C ALA A 109 -10.99 0.79 -4.98
N ARG A 110 -11.13 0.13 -3.82
CA ARG A 110 -11.25 -1.32 -3.66
C ARG A 110 -10.03 -2.09 -4.18
N PHE A 111 -8.85 -1.48 -4.14
CA PHE A 111 -7.61 -2.14 -4.53
C PHE A 111 -7.05 -2.97 -3.37
N GLU A 112 -7.58 -4.18 -3.18
CA GLU A 112 -7.34 -5.01 -1.99
C GLU A 112 -5.84 -5.27 -1.71
N LEU A 113 -5.08 -5.62 -2.75
CA LEU A 113 -3.65 -5.90 -2.61
C LEU A 113 -2.88 -4.66 -2.13
N ALA A 114 -3.18 -3.49 -2.69
CA ALA A 114 -2.58 -2.23 -2.26
C ALA A 114 -2.92 -1.88 -0.82
N VAL A 115 -4.17 -2.10 -0.40
CA VAL A 115 -4.57 -1.88 1.01
C VAL A 115 -3.73 -2.71 1.96
N TYR A 116 -3.50 -3.99 1.65
CA TYR A 116 -2.69 -4.86 2.51
C TYR A 116 -1.22 -4.41 2.58
N VAL A 117 -0.61 -4.14 1.43
CA VAL A 117 0.82 -3.76 1.38
C VAL A 117 1.05 -2.38 2.01
N LEU A 118 0.28 -1.38 1.58
CA LEU A 118 0.39 -0.02 2.12
C LEU A 118 0.03 0.02 3.61
N GLY A 119 -1.01 -0.71 4.02
CA GLY A 119 -1.42 -0.80 5.42
C GLY A 119 -0.31 -1.35 6.32
N LEU A 120 0.29 -2.48 5.92
CA LEU A 120 1.37 -3.09 6.69
C LEU A 120 2.61 -2.18 6.76
N ARG A 121 3.05 -1.62 5.63
CA ARG A 121 4.22 -0.73 5.57
C ARG A 121 4.02 0.57 6.33
N THR A 122 2.80 1.14 6.28
CA THR A 122 2.47 2.35 7.06
C THR A 122 2.52 2.05 8.55
N ILE A 123 1.95 0.93 9.01
CA ILE A 123 2.00 0.52 10.42
C ILE A 123 3.43 0.25 10.89
N GLU A 124 4.24 -0.43 10.07
CA GLU A 124 5.66 -0.65 10.35
C GLU A 124 6.41 0.67 10.56
N SER A 125 6.23 1.64 9.65
CA SER A 125 6.84 2.97 9.74
C SER A 125 6.41 3.72 11.00
N LEU A 126 5.12 3.67 11.34
CA LEU A 126 4.54 4.30 12.53
C LEU A 126 5.01 3.70 13.87
N LEU A 127 5.47 2.45 13.86
CA LEU A 127 6.03 1.75 15.02
C LEU A 127 7.56 1.86 15.09
N ASN A 128 8.21 2.40 14.06
CA ASN A 128 9.66 2.45 13.98
C ASN A 128 10.21 3.72 14.67
N TYR A 129 10.71 3.58 15.90
CA TYR A 129 11.40 4.65 16.65
C TYR A 129 12.93 4.47 16.68
N SER A 130 13.50 3.75 15.70
CA SER A 130 14.95 3.60 15.57
C SER A 130 15.63 4.89 15.10
N ALA A 131 16.95 4.94 15.22
CA ALA A 131 17.73 6.12 14.84
C ALA A 131 17.53 6.46 13.35
N GLY A 132 17.22 7.72 13.06
CA GLY A 132 16.97 8.20 11.70
C GLY A 132 15.55 7.98 11.18
N SER A 133 14.63 7.44 11.98
CA SER A 133 13.23 7.31 11.59
C SER A 133 12.43 8.61 11.81
N ASP A 134 11.36 8.77 11.03
CA ASP A 134 10.42 9.88 11.17
C ASP A 134 9.78 9.93 12.54
N MET A 135 9.40 8.78 13.11
CA MET A 135 8.73 8.77 14.41
C MET A 135 9.68 9.15 15.55
N LEU A 136 10.96 8.81 15.46
CA LEU A 136 11.94 9.29 16.42
C LEU A 136 12.17 10.80 16.27
N ALA A 137 12.25 11.30 15.03
CA ALA A 137 12.38 12.73 14.76
C ALA A 137 11.15 13.53 15.23
N LEU A 138 9.94 12.99 15.05
CA LEU A 138 8.71 13.57 15.59
C LEU A 138 8.71 13.55 17.12
N LEU A 139 9.10 12.45 17.76
CA LEU A 139 9.20 12.37 19.21
C LEU A 139 10.16 13.44 19.76
N GLY A 140 11.28 13.70 19.09
CA GLY A 140 12.20 14.77 19.45
C GLY A 140 11.62 16.19 19.29
N ASN A 141 10.68 16.38 18.36
CA ASN A 141 10.13 17.70 18.03
C ASN A 141 8.82 18.05 18.75
N ILE A 142 7.92 17.09 18.91
CA ILE A 142 6.58 17.29 19.51
C ILE A 142 6.37 16.46 20.78
N GLY A 143 7.39 15.74 21.26
CA GLY A 143 7.32 14.96 22.49
C GLY A 143 6.29 13.83 22.43
N THR A 144 5.60 13.61 23.53
CA THR A 144 4.65 12.49 23.71
C THR A 144 3.48 12.52 22.73
N ASP A 145 3.18 13.67 22.13
CA ASP A 145 2.13 13.80 21.12
C ASP A 145 2.43 12.98 19.85
N ALA A 146 3.70 12.64 19.60
CA ALA A 146 4.10 11.72 18.54
C ALA A 146 3.48 10.32 18.72
N TYR A 147 3.34 9.84 19.96
CA TYR A 147 2.69 8.55 20.23
C TYR A 147 1.20 8.60 19.92
N LEU A 148 0.53 9.69 20.28
CA LEU A 148 -0.89 9.87 19.96
C LEU A 148 -1.10 9.97 18.45
N PHE A 149 -0.25 10.74 17.75
CA PHE A 149 -0.27 10.82 16.29
C PHE A 149 -0.10 9.43 15.66
N SER A 150 0.90 8.66 16.10
CA SER A 150 1.13 7.30 15.60
C SER A 150 -0.06 6.37 15.89
N ALA A 151 -0.60 6.39 17.11
CA ALA A 151 -1.75 5.57 17.48
C ALA A 151 -2.98 5.86 16.61
N VAL A 152 -3.26 7.13 16.31
CA VAL A 152 -4.36 7.53 15.41
C VAL A 152 -4.13 7.00 14.00
N MET A 153 -2.94 7.19 13.43
CA MET A 153 -2.62 6.74 12.07
C MET A 153 -2.61 5.20 11.95
N ILE A 154 -2.14 4.50 12.98
CA ILE A 154 -2.24 3.03 13.08
C ILE A 154 -3.71 2.62 13.11
N GLY A 155 -4.55 3.29 13.91
CA GLY A 155 -5.99 3.01 14.00
C GLY A 155 -6.69 3.13 12.65
N ILE A 156 -6.42 4.19 11.89
CA ILE A 156 -6.95 4.39 10.52
C ILE A 156 -6.48 3.25 9.60
N SER A 157 -5.18 2.94 9.63
CA SER A 157 -4.58 1.93 8.76
C SER A 157 -5.12 0.52 9.05
N ALA A 158 -5.22 0.16 10.34
CA ALA A 158 -5.78 -1.09 10.80
C ALA A 158 -7.28 -1.21 10.46
N LEU A 159 -8.04 -0.12 10.55
CA LEU A 159 -9.46 -0.10 10.19
C LEU A 159 -9.66 -0.36 8.68
N CYS A 160 -8.93 0.35 7.81
CA CYS A 160 -9.01 0.16 6.36
C CYS A 160 -8.65 -1.28 5.97
N THR A 161 -7.59 -1.81 6.57
CA THR A 161 -7.11 -3.18 6.35
C THR A 161 -8.15 -4.19 6.85
N GLY A 162 -8.62 -4.06 8.09
CA GLY A 162 -9.58 -4.97 8.71
C GLY A 162 -10.94 -5.01 7.98
N LEU A 163 -11.46 -3.85 7.53
CA LEU A 163 -12.68 -3.79 6.74
C LEU A 163 -12.52 -4.50 5.38
N THR A 164 -11.35 -4.38 4.75
CA THR A 164 -11.04 -5.06 3.49
C THR A 164 -11.00 -6.57 3.68
N ILE A 165 -10.34 -7.06 4.74
CA ILE A 165 -10.32 -8.49 5.09
C ILE A 165 -11.73 -9.00 5.33
N ARG A 166 -12.54 -8.28 6.14
CA ARG A 166 -13.92 -8.65 6.45
C ARG A 166 -14.76 -8.79 5.18
N ARG A 167 -14.64 -7.84 4.25
CA ARG A 167 -15.34 -7.89 2.95
C ARG A 167 -14.92 -9.13 2.16
N ARG A 168 -13.62 -9.39 2.06
CA ARG A 168 -13.10 -10.54 1.30
C ARG A 168 -13.56 -11.87 1.87
N MET A 169 -13.54 -12.02 3.20
CA MET A 169 -14.07 -13.21 3.87
C MET A 169 -15.57 -13.42 3.60
N GLY A 170 -16.35 -12.34 3.55
CA GLY A 170 -17.77 -12.41 3.20
C GLY A 170 -18.00 -12.99 1.81
N LEU A 171 -17.26 -12.50 0.82
CA LEU A 171 -17.34 -13.01 -0.57
C LEU A 171 -16.96 -14.50 -0.67
N ILE A 172 -15.93 -14.93 0.04
CA ILE A 172 -15.50 -16.33 0.07
C ILE A 172 -16.62 -17.20 0.65
N ARG A 173 -17.20 -16.81 1.79
CA ARG A 173 -18.31 -17.56 2.42
C ARG A 173 -19.52 -17.67 1.50
N SER A 174 -19.91 -16.58 0.83
CA SER A 174 -21.02 -16.59 -0.13
C SER A 174 -20.74 -17.50 -1.33
N ALA A 175 -19.51 -17.49 -1.86
CA ALA A 175 -19.12 -18.37 -2.96
C ALA A 175 -19.13 -19.86 -2.54
N GLU A 176 -18.67 -20.17 -1.33
CA GLU A 176 -18.73 -21.52 -0.78
C GLU A 176 -20.17 -22.00 -0.59
N GLN A 177 -21.06 -21.15 -0.09
CA GLN A 177 -22.48 -21.45 0.07
C GLN A 177 -23.14 -21.73 -1.29
N ALA A 178 -22.90 -20.87 -2.29
CA ALA A 178 -23.41 -21.06 -3.64
C ALA A 178 -22.92 -22.38 -4.26
N LYS A 179 -21.64 -22.71 -4.07
CA LYS A 179 -21.06 -23.98 -4.54
C LYS A 179 -21.73 -25.19 -3.87
N ARG A 180 -21.98 -25.13 -2.55
CA ARG A 180 -22.67 -26.20 -1.82
C ARG A 180 -24.12 -26.39 -2.30
N GLN A 181 -24.84 -25.29 -2.54
CA GLN A 181 -26.21 -25.34 -3.07
C GLN A 181 -26.27 -25.93 -4.48
N ALA A 182 -25.32 -25.57 -5.36
CA ALA A 182 -25.23 -26.12 -6.72
C ALA A 182 -24.95 -27.63 -6.74
N ILE A 183 -24.20 -28.15 -5.75
CA ILE A 183 -23.94 -29.60 -5.62
C ILE A 183 -25.15 -30.34 -5.03
N ALA A 184 -25.92 -29.70 -4.14
CA ALA A 184 -27.11 -30.31 -3.53
C ALA A 184 -28.34 -30.35 -4.46
N ALA A 185 -28.46 -29.39 -5.38
CA ALA A 185 -29.58 -29.30 -6.33
C ALA A 185 -29.82 -30.55 -7.22
N PRO A 186 -28.80 -31.23 -7.79
CA PRO A 186 -29.02 -32.44 -8.60
C PRO A 186 -29.39 -33.69 -7.79
N VAL A 187 -29.23 -33.70 -6.46
CA VAL A 187 -29.58 -34.84 -5.60
C VAL A 187 -31.06 -34.84 -5.21
N ALA A 188 -31.73 -33.68 -5.26
CA ALA A 188 -33.16 -33.55 -4.96
C ALA A 188 -34.08 -33.75 -6.19
N ALA A 189 -33.51 -33.97 -7.37
CA ALA A 189 -34.23 -34.15 -8.64
C ALA A 189 -34.33 -35.63 -9.09
N VAL A 190 -33.98 -36.58 -8.20
CA VAL A 190 -34.11 -38.04 -8.35
C VAL A 190 -35.01 -38.56 -7.24
#